data_AF-A0A958D5E2-F1
#
_entry.id   AF-A0A958D5E2-F1
#
_cell.length_a   1.000
_cell.length_b   1.000
_cell.length_c   1.000
_cell.angle_alpha   90.00
_cell.angle_beta   90.00
_cell.angle_gamma   90.00
#
_symmetry.space_group_name_H-M   'P 1'
#
loop_
_entity.id
_entity.type
_entity.pdbx_description
1 polymer ?
#
loop_
_entity_poly.entity_id
_entity_poly.type
_entity_poly.pdbx_seq_one_letter_code
_entity_poly.pdbx_strand_id
1 'polypeptide(L)'
;GAGNGLLYSGYLGGAMWDEGHGIAVDATGNTYLTGVTDSNNFPLMSGPNFTTGGGRDVFVTKVDPAGAALVYSGLLGGSQDDEGYGIAVDGNGNAHIAGMTESSDFPVAVGPFLTYGGGASDGFVTKLDVNGTALVFSGFMGGTHGDWSTSVAADTAKSTYIAGGTMSSDFPVVVGPDLTQNGGIDGWVAKLDMREPTAISVNSMTAQPEDSIGAFLPWLILLAGLLLATLAAAWRRRRFQQDI
;
A
#
# COMPACT_ATOMS: atom_id res chain seq x y z
N GLY A 1 30.13 -23.54 -6.65
CA GLY A 1 29.55 -24.82 -6.19
C GLY A 1 28.67 -25.34 -7.30
N ALA A 2 28.67 -26.65 -7.57
CA ALA A 2 27.90 -27.24 -8.65
C ALA A 2 26.39 -27.05 -8.41
N GLY A 3 25.69 -26.42 -9.34
CA GLY A 3 24.24 -26.33 -9.37
C GLY A 3 23.76 -26.62 -10.77
N ASN A 4 23.70 -27.91 -11.15
CA ASN A 4 23.24 -28.34 -12.46
C ASN A 4 21.89 -29.07 -12.37
N GLY A 5 20.96 -28.59 -11.53
CA GLY A 5 19.67 -29.23 -11.33
C GLY A 5 18.59 -28.26 -10.87
N LEU A 6 17.34 -28.62 -11.19
CA LEU A 6 16.14 -27.99 -10.66
C LEU A 6 16.11 -28.22 -9.13
N LEU A 7 16.29 -27.15 -8.35
CA LEU A 7 16.33 -27.24 -6.88
C LEU A 7 14.94 -27.50 -6.31
N TYR A 8 13.94 -26.72 -6.74
CA TYR A 8 12.53 -26.99 -6.53
C TYR A 8 11.70 -26.40 -7.67
N SER A 9 10.51 -26.96 -7.87
CA SER A 9 9.44 -26.44 -8.73
C SER A 9 8.12 -27.00 -8.22
N GLY A 10 7.07 -26.18 -8.25
CA GLY A 10 5.74 -26.56 -7.79
C GLY A 10 4.68 -25.67 -8.41
N TYR A 11 3.43 -26.06 -8.26
CA TYR A 11 2.29 -25.26 -8.67
C TYR A 11 1.79 -24.40 -7.49
N LEU A 12 1.37 -23.18 -7.79
CA LEU A 12 0.71 -22.27 -6.85
C LEU A 12 -0.54 -21.74 -7.55
N GLY A 13 -1.71 -22.19 -7.11
CA GLY A 13 -2.99 -21.88 -7.73
C GLY A 13 -4.11 -22.76 -7.19
N GLY A 14 -5.34 -22.42 -7.54
CA GLY A 14 -6.56 -23.15 -7.21
C GLY A 14 -7.17 -23.84 -8.43
N ALA A 15 -8.50 -23.85 -8.49
CA ALA A 15 -9.25 -24.56 -9.53
C ALA A 15 -9.54 -23.71 -10.78
N MET A 16 -9.33 -22.39 -10.70
CA MET A 16 -9.60 -21.44 -11.77
C MET A 16 -8.29 -20.92 -12.37
N TRP A 17 -8.33 -19.73 -12.97
CA TRP A 17 -7.17 -19.11 -13.60
C TRP A 17 -6.30 -18.42 -12.55
N ASP A 18 -5.02 -18.77 -12.52
CA ASP A 18 -4.03 -18.19 -11.61
C ASP A 18 -2.71 -17.98 -12.36
N GLU A 19 -2.15 -16.77 -12.30
CA GLU A 19 -0.91 -16.43 -13.00
C GLU A 19 0.04 -15.64 -12.10
N GLY A 20 1.30 -16.08 -12.03
CA GLY A 20 2.36 -15.35 -11.35
C GLY A 20 3.04 -14.34 -12.28
N HIS A 21 3.09 -13.08 -11.87
CA HIS A 21 3.65 -11.98 -12.67
C HIS A 21 4.99 -11.48 -12.12
N GLY A 22 5.07 -11.30 -10.79
CA GLY A 22 6.22 -10.70 -10.13
C GLY A 22 6.89 -11.66 -9.14
N ILE A 23 8.22 -11.55 -9.00
CA ILE A 23 9.00 -12.34 -8.05
C ILE A 23 10.12 -11.49 -7.41
N ALA A 24 10.35 -11.71 -6.11
CA ALA A 24 11.50 -11.18 -5.37
C ALA A 24 12.05 -12.24 -4.41
N VAL A 25 13.31 -12.08 -3.98
CA VAL A 25 13.97 -13.00 -3.04
C VAL A 25 14.64 -12.19 -1.93
N ASP A 26 14.42 -12.57 -0.67
CA ASP A 26 15.06 -11.91 0.47
C ASP A 26 16.49 -12.46 0.75
N ALA A 27 17.21 -11.82 1.65
CA ALA A 27 18.58 -12.21 2.01
C ALA A 27 18.70 -13.60 2.66
N THR A 28 17.58 -14.18 3.12
CA THR A 28 17.53 -15.54 3.69
C THR A 28 17.10 -16.60 2.67
N GLY A 29 16.78 -16.18 1.45
CA GLY A 29 16.39 -17.05 0.35
C GLY A 29 14.89 -17.35 0.27
N ASN A 30 14.04 -16.70 1.07
CA ASN A 30 12.60 -16.84 0.86
C ASN A 30 12.21 -16.16 -0.45
N THR A 31 11.30 -16.79 -1.18
CA THR A 31 10.77 -16.25 -2.44
C THR A 31 9.42 -15.59 -2.20
N TYR A 32 9.23 -14.40 -2.75
CA TYR A 32 7.99 -13.64 -2.70
C TYR A 32 7.42 -13.56 -4.11
N LEU A 33 6.14 -13.88 -4.26
CA LEU A 33 5.44 -13.85 -5.54
C LEU A 33 4.22 -12.94 -5.45
N THR A 34 3.90 -12.30 -6.57
CA THR A 34 2.61 -11.66 -6.78
C THR A 34 2.08 -11.99 -8.17
N GLY A 35 0.78 -11.81 -8.36
CA GLY A 35 0.10 -12.12 -9.59
C GLY A 35 -1.40 -12.00 -9.38
N VAL A 36 -2.15 -12.76 -10.16
CA VAL A 36 -3.61 -12.73 -10.17
C VAL A 36 -4.19 -14.12 -9.90
N THR A 37 -5.33 -14.17 -9.23
CA THR A 37 -6.11 -15.39 -8.99
C THR A 37 -7.61 -15.10 -9.19
N ASP A 38 -8.27 -15.98 -9.93
CA ASP A 38 -9.74 -16.10 -10.00
C ASP A 38 -10.23 -17.28 -9.13
N SER A 39 -9.32 -17.94 -8.42
CA SER A 39 -9.60 -19.13 -7.63
C SER A 39 -10.10 -18.82 -6.21
N ASN A 40 -11.35 -19.17 -5.93
CA ASN A 40 -11.91 -19.15 -4.55
C ASN A 40 -11.25 -20.16 -3.59
N ASN A 41 -10.43 -21.07 -4.12
CA ASN A 41 -9.66 -22.06 -3.36
C ASN A 41 -8.15 -21.88 -3.53
N PHE A 42 -7.69 -20.65 -3.80
CA PHE A 42 -6.27 -20.34 -3.86
C PHE A 42 -5.55 -20.78 -2.56
N PRO A 43 -4.30 -21.27 -2.60
CA PRO A 43 -3.57 -21.68 -1.41
C PRO A 43 -3.24 -20.48 -0.50
N LEU A 44 -4.02 -20.29 0.56
CA LEU A 44 -3.87 -19.20 1.52
C LEU A 44 -3.25 -19.68 2.84
N MET A 45 -2.46 -18.82 3.48
CA MET A 45 -1.76 -19.10 4.72
C MET A 45 -1.41 -17.76 5.41
N SER A 46 -2.08 -17.36 6.49
CA SER A 46 -1.75 -16.12 7.23
C SER A 46 -1.55 -14.87 6.33
N GLY A 47 -2.62 -14.33 5.73
CA GLY A 47 -2.56 -13.18 4.80
C GLY A 47 -3.29 -11.93 5.30
N PRO A 48 -3.26 -10.82 4.52
CA PRO A 48 -3.99 -9.59 4.85
C PRO A 48 -5.49 -9.74 4.60
N ASN A 49 -5.88 -10.61 3.65
CA ASN A 49 -7.24 -11.06 3.43
C ASN A 49 -7.23 -12.54 3.00
N PHE A 50 -8.34 -13.24 3.26
CA PHE A 50 -8.57 -14.65 2.98
C PHE A 50 -9.78 -14.94 2.10
N THR A 51 -10.53 -13.91 1.71
CA THR A 51 -11.67 -14.04 0.83
C THR A 51 -11.45 -13.19 -0.40
N THR A 52 -11.85 -13.73 -1.55
CA THR A 52 -11.89 -12.98 -2.80
C THR A 52 -12.85 -11.80 -2.66
N GLY A 53 -12.47 -10.64 -3.19
CA GLY A 53 -13.25 -9.41 -3.09
C GLY A 53 -14.41 -9.36 -4.08
N GLY A 54 -14.33 -10.15 -5.16
CA GLY A 54 -15.36 -10.26 -6.19
C GLY A 54 -14.82 -10.88 -7.46
N GLY A 55 -14.19 -10.07 -8.31
CA GLY A 55 -13.55 -10.48 -9.55
C GLY A 55 -12.22 -11.19 -9.33
N ARG A 56 -11.23 -10.87 -10.16
CA ARG A 56 -9.86 -11.36 -10.01
C ARG A 56 -9.14 -10.57 -8.91
N ASP A 57 -8.42 -11.24 -8.03
CA ASP A 57 -7.70 -10.60 -6.94
C ASP A 57 -6.18 -10.76 -7.08
N VAL A 58 -5.44 -9.84 -6.48
CA VAL A 58 -3.98 -9.95 -6.35
C VAL A 58 -3.66 -10.98 -5.29
N PHE A 59 -2.83 -11.98 -5.60
CA PHE A 59 -2.20 -12.77 -4.54
C PHE A 59 -0.83 -12.20 -4.17
N VAL A 60 -0.46 -12.38 -2.90
CA VAL A 60 0.90 -12.18 -2.40
C VAL A 60 1.30 -13.39 -1.59
N THR A 61 2.35 -14.08 -2.02
CA THR A 61 2.78 -15.35 -1.43
C THR A 61 4.26 -15.31 -1.09
N LYS A 62 4.61 -15.76 0.11
CA LYS A 62 5.99 -16.01 0.53
C LYS A 62 6.21 -17.51 0.69
N VAL A 63 7.20 -18.04 -0.02
CA VAL A 63 7.62 -19.45 0.01
C VAL A 63 8.97 -19.56 0.72
N ASP A 64 9.13 -20.61 1.54
CA ASP A 64 10.38 -20.88 2.22
C ASP A 64 11.54 -21.16 1.23
N PRO A 65 12.82 -21.10 1.67
CA PRO A 65 13.96 -21.26 0.77
C PRO A 65 14.10 -22.68 0.19
N ALA A 66 13.42 -23.66 0.80
CA ALA A 66 13.40 -25.04 0.31
C ALA A 66 12.31 -25.27 -0.74
N GLY A 67 11.41 -24.30 -0.96
CA GLY A 67 10.24 -24.46 -1.82
C GLY A 67 9.18 -25.41 -1.25
N ALA A 68 9.25 -25.73 0.04
CA ALA A 68 8.47 -26.82 0.65
C ALA A 68 7.18 -26.33 1.31
N ALA A 69 7.15 -25.09 1.80
CA ALA A 69 5.99 -24.52 2.49
C ALA A 69 5.77 -23.05 2.16
N LEU A 70 4.50 -22.65 2.27
CA LEU A 70 4.12 -21.24 2.33
C LEU A 70 4.47 -20.72 3.73
N VAL A 71 5.27 -19.65 3.78
CA VAL A 71 5.48 -18.85 4.99
C VAL A 71 4.25 -17.99 5.23
N TYR A 72 3.76 -17.35 4.16
CA TYR A 72 2.43 -16.74 4.11
C TYR A 72 1.88 -16.72 2.68
N SER A 73 0.57 -16.53 2.55
CA SER A 73 -0.14 -16.34 1.30
C SER A 73 -1.50 -15.68 1.57
N GLY A 74 -1.80 -14.62 0.84
CA GLY A 74 -2.98 -13.80 1.08
C GLY A 74 -3.42 -13.04 -0.16
N LEU A 75 -4.63 -12.49 -0.11
CA LEU A 75 -5.24 -11.74 -1.21
C LEU A 75 -5.27 -10.24 -0.93
N LEU A 76 -5.19 -9.43 -1.99
CA LEU A 76 -5.40 -7.99 -2.01
C LEU A 76 -6.33 -7.67 -3.19
N GLY A 77 -7.45 -7.03 -2.91
CA GLY A 77 -8.42 -6.65 -3.94
C GLY A 77 -9.76 -6.28 -3.33
N GLY A 78 -10.63 -5.75 -4.18
CA GLY A 78 -11.97 -5.29 -3.85
C GLY A 78 -13.01 -5.93 -4.77
N SER A 79 -14.06 -5.18 -5.07
CA SER A 79 -15.24 -5.72 -5.75
C SER A 79 -15.08 -6.03 -7.24
N GLN A 80 -14.03 -5.53 -7.90
CA GLN A 80 -13.75 -5.68 -9.33
C GLN A 80 -12.41 -6.39 -9.55
N ASP A 81 -11.86 -6.30 -10.77
CA ASP A 81 -10.60 -6.95 -11.12
C ASP A 81 -9.39 -6.17 -10.59
N ASP A 82 -8.47 -6.91 -9.98
CA ASP A 82 -7.26 -6.42 -9.37
C ASP A 82 -6.07 -7.32 -9.76
N GLU A 83 -4.99 -6.72 -10.25
CA GLU A 83 -3.83 -7.47 -10.77
C GLU A 83 -2.51 -6.95 -10.19
N GLY A 84 -1.74 -7.85 -9.57
CA GLY A 84 -0.37 -7.55 -9.14
C GLY A 84 0.61 -7.80 -10.27
N TYR A 85 1.47 -6.82 -10.57
CA TYR A 85 2.46 -6.91 -11.64
C TYR A 85 3.91 -6.95 -11.12
N GLY A 86 4.21 -6.21 -10.07
CA GLY A 86 5.55 -6.10 -9.51
C GLY A 86 5.57 -6.40 -8.02
N ILE A 87 6.64 -7.06 -7.56
CA ILE A 87 6.94 -7.23 -6.13
C ILE A 87 8.41 -6.98 -5.86
N ALA A 88 8.70 -6.30 -4.76
CA ALA A 88 10.03 -6.12 -4.19
C ALA A 88 10.00 -6.44 -2.69
N VAL A 89 11.16 -6.77 -2.11
CA VAL A 89 11.30 -7.01 -0.68
C VAL A 89 12.36 -6.10 -0.08
N ASP A 90 12.03 -5.41 1.02
CA ASP A 90 12.96 -4.52 1.71
C ASP A 90 13.90 -5.29 2.65
N GLY A 91 14.91 -4.60 3.20
CA GLY A 91 15.87 -5.20 4.13
C GLY A 91 15.29 -5.72 5.45
N ASN A 92 14.02 -5.41 5.76
CA ASN A 92 13.30 -5.94 6.92
C ASN A 92 12.36 -7.11 6.55
N GLY A 93 12.33 -7.52 5.28
CA GLY A 93 11.48 -8.60 4.79
C GLY A 93 10.04 -8.19 4.49
N ASN A 94 9.74 -6.88 4.44
CA ASN A 94 8.41 -6.39 4.04
C ASN A 94 8.25 -6.50 2.52
N ALA A 95 7.08 -6.95 2.07
CA ALA A 95 6.75 -7.02 0.65
C ALA A 95 6.18 -5.69 0.17
N HIS A 96 6.64 -5.22 -1.00
CA HIS A 96 6.19 -4.02 -1.69
C HIS A 96 5.60 -4.46 -3.02
N ILE A 97 4.31 -4.23 -3.23
CA ILE A 97 3.54 -4.72 -4.37
C ILE A 97 3.09 -3.53 -5.19
N ALA A 98 3.17 -3.64 -6.51
CA ALA A 98 2.63 -2.69 -7.47
C ALA A 98 1.75 -3.42 -8.48
N GLY A 99 0.67 -2.78 -8.88
CA GLY A 99 -0.28 -3.36 -9.83
C GLY A 99 -1.33 -2.35 -10.28
N MET A 100 -2.43 -2.87 -10.78
CA MET A 100 -3.62 -2.09 -11.11
C MET A 100 -4.85 -2.63 -10.37
N THR A 101 -5.83 -1.77 -10.19
CA THR A 101 -7.11 -2.07 -9.56
C THR A 101 -8.21 -1.39 -10.34
N GLU A 102 -9.30 -2.11 -10.62
CA GLU A 102 -10.57 -1.53 -11.08
C GLU A 102 -11.50 -1.28 -9.88
N SER A 103 -11.09 -1.70 -8.68
CA SER A 103 -11.89 -1.70 -7.46
C SER A 103 -11.84 -0.35 -6.73
N SER A 104 -12.95 0.39 -6.73
CA SER A 104 -13.08 1.62 -5.94
C SER A 104 -13.00 1.40 -4.42
N ASP A 105 -13.17 0.14 -3.99
CA ASP A 105 -13.10 -0.34 -2.61
C ASP A 105 -11.82 -1.15 -2.33
N PHE A 106 -10.78 -0.99 -3.16
CA PHE A 106 -9.47 -1.63 -2.93
C PHE A 106 -8.94 -1.34 -1.52
N PRO A 107 -8.31 -2.31 -0.82
CA PRO A 107 -7.82 -2.11 0.54
C PRO A 107 -6.75 -1.02 0.62
N VAL A 108 -7.09 0.11 1.24
CA VAL A 108 -6.18 1.24 1.51
C VAL A 108 -5.87 1.36 3.00
N ALA A 109 -4.71 1.94 3.33
CA ALA A 109 -4.28 2.10 4.72
C ALA A 109 -3.64 3.48 4.96
N VAL A 110 -2.30 3.54 4.95
CA VAL A 110 -1.51 4.77 5.03
C VAL A 110 -1.03 5.08 3.63
N GLY A 111 -1.34 6.28 3.12
CA GLY A 111 -0.93 6.69 1.78
C GLY A 111 -1.40 8.11 1.42
N PRO A 112 -0.73 8.78 0.47
CA PRO A 112 -1.13 10.11 0.02
C PRO A 112 -2.43 10.10 -0.81
N PHE A 113 -2.76 8.96 -1.45
CA PHE A 113 -3.93 8.82 -2.32
C PHE A 113 -4.77 7.62 -1.85
N LEU A 114 -5.87 7.93 -1.16
CA LEU A 114 -6.77 6.94 -0.53
C LEU A 114 -8.11 6.85 -1.24
N THR A 115 -8.24 7.47 -2.41
CA THR A 115 -9.46 7.51 -3.19
C THR A 115 -9.12 7.09 -4.60
N TYR A 116 -9.95 6.21 -5.14
CA TYR A 116 -9.89 5.78 -6.54
C TYR A 116 -10.11 6.99 -7.46
N GLY A 117 -9.15 7.24 -8.34
CA GLY A 117 -9.09 8.39 -9.24
C GLY A 117 -10.14 8.30 -10.35
N GLY A 118 -10.41 7.10 -10.87
CA GLY A 118 -11.46 6.86 -11.85
C GLY A 118 -10.97 6.03 -13.04
N GLY A 119 -11.46 6.35 -14.24
CA GLY A 119 -11.08 5.63 -15.44
C GLY A 119 -11.45 4.14 -15.45
N ALA A 120 -10.72 3.38 -16.27
CA ALA A 120 -10.87 1.93 -16.36
C ALA A 120 -10.17 1.21 -15.19
N SER A 121 -9.04 1.75 -14.72
CA SER A 121 -8.24 1.22 -13.63
C SER A 121 -7.38 2.33 -13.04
N ASP A 122 -6.98 2.19 -11.78
CA ASP A 122 -5.89 2.96 -11.18
C ASP A 122 -4.69 2.05 -10.92
N GLY A 123 -3.49 2.63 -10.93
CA GLY A 123 -2.34 1.97 -10.33
C GLY A 123 -2.53 1.86 -8.82
N PHE A 124 -1.94 0.85 -8.18
CA PHE A 124 -1.81 0.83 -6.73
C PHE A 124 -0.36 0.55 -6.31
N VAL A 125 -0.09 0.85 -5.04
CA VAL A 125 1.10 0.36 -4.34
C VAL A 125 0.77 0.00 -2.91
N THR A 126 1.20 -1.19 -2.51
CA THR A 126 0.95 -1.77 -1.18
C THR A 126 2.26 -2.19 -0.53
N LYS A 127 2.40 -1.94 0.77
CA LYS A 127 3.41 -2.55 1.63
C LYS A 127 2.75 -3.44 2.66
N LEU A 128 3.17 -4.69 2.70
CA LEU A 128 2.83 -5.62 3.77
C LEU A 128 3.91 -5.64 4.84
N ASP A 129 3.52 -5.87 6.09
CA ASP A 129 4.45 -6.20 7.16
C ASP A 129 5.19 -7.52 6.86
N VAL A 130 6.24 -7.80 7.63
CA VAL A 130 7.09 -8.99 7.44
C VAL A 130 6.32 -10.31 7.53
N ASN A 131 5.19 -10.32 8.26
CA ASN A 131 4.35 -11.50 8.40
C ASN A 131 3.30 -11.62 7.28
N GLY A 132 3.16 -10.61 6.41
CA GLY A 132 2.16 -10.59 5.34
C GLY A 132 0.73 -10.38 5.82
N THR A 133 0.52 -9.89 7.05
CA THR A 133 -0.80 -9.81 7.71
C THR A 133 -1.36 -8.40 7.80
N ALA A 134 -0.52 -7.36 7.71
CA ALA A 134 -0.95 -5.97 7.87
C ALA A 134 -0.49 -5.10 6.71
N LEU A 135 -1.37 -4.19 6.27
CA LEU A 135 -1.04 -3.12 5.33
C LEU A 135 -0.28 -2.01 6.10
N VAL A 136 1.03 -1.97 5.94
CA VAL A 136 1.89 -0.87 6.44
C VAL A 136 1.62 0.41 5.63
N PHE A 137 1.38 0.23 4.33
CA PHE A 137 1.06 1.28 3.39
C PHE A 137 0.15 0.68 2.31
N SER A 138 -0.86 1.41 1.87
CA SER A 138 -1.61 1.03 0.68
C SER A 138 -2.38 2.24 0.16
N GLY A 139 -2.23 2.52 -1.14
CA GLY A 139 -2.88 3.63 -1.80
C GLY A 139 -2.85 3.53 -3.32
N PHE A 140 -3.69 4.35 -3.95
CA PHE A 140 -3.81 4.45 -5.40
C PHE A 140 -2.68 5.31 -5.99
N MET A 141 -2.45 5.15 -7.29
CA MET A 141 -1.49 5.88 -8.13
C MET A 141 -2.17 6.13 -9.47
N GLY A 142 -2.93 7.22 -9.55
CA GLY A 142 -3.74 7.54 -10.72
C GLY A 142 -4.44 8.90 -10.62
N GLY A 143 -5.13 9.27 -11.69
CA GLY A 143 -5.99 10.43 -11.85
C GLY A 143 -7.35 10.01 -12.44
N THR A 144 -7.94 10.84 -13.29
CA THR A 144 -9.32 10.61 -13.77
C THR A 144 -9.49 9.57 -14.88
N HIS A 145 -8.41 9.12 -15.51
CA HIS A 145 -8.38 8.16 -16.62
C HIS A 145 -7.60 6.89 -16.24
N GLY A 146 -7.44 5.96 -17.19
CA GLY A 146 -6.77 4.69 -16.91
C GLY A 146 -5.30 4.86 -16.53
N ASP A 147 -4.92 4.28 -15.40
CA ASP A 147 -3.59 4.29 -14.83
C ASP A 147 -3.23 2.89 -14.31
N TRP A 148 -1.93 2.55 -14.30
CA TRP A 148 -1.45 1.27 -13.77
C TRP A 148 0.01 1.35 -13.33
N SER A 149 0.34 0.62 -12.25
CA SER A 149 1.73 0.43 -11.80
C SER A 149 2.26 -0.92 -12.28
N THR A 150 3.39 -0.94 -12.98
CA THR A 150 3.94 -2.19 -13.57
C THR A 150 5.13 -2.78 -12.83
N SER A 151 5.93 -1.94 -12.20
CA SER A 151 7.22 -2.34 -11.63
C SER A 151 7.47 -1.63 -10.31
N VAL A 152 8.15 -2.33 -9.41
CA VAL A 152 8.50 -1.82 -8.09
C VAL A 152 9.92 -2.25 -7.72
N ALA A 153 10.67 -1.33 -7.10
CA ALA A 153 11.94 -1.59 -6.45
C ALA A 153 11.93 -0.99 -5.05
N ALA A 154 12.60 -1.63 -4.10
CA ALA A 154 12.75 -1.11 -2.73
C ALA A 154 14.24 -0.92 -2.42
N ASP A 155 14.60 0.21 -1.81
CA ASP A 155 15.96 0.39 -1.30
C ASP A 155 16.09 -0.08 0.16
N THR A 156 17.33 -0.24 0.61
CA THR A 156 17.65 -0.61 2.00
C THR A 156 17.26 0.47 3.01
N ALA A 157 16.95 1.69 2.55
CA ALA A 157 16.54 2.85 3.34
C ALA A 157 15.02 3.02 3.41
N LYS A 158 14.24 2.02 2.97
CA LYS A 158 12.77 1.92 3.04
C LYS A 158 12.01 2.78 2.02
N SER A 159 12.68 3.36 1.02
CA SER A 159 11.99 4.00 -0.09
C SER A 159 11.55 2.97 -1.11
N THR A 160 10.37 3.20 -1.69
CA THR A 160 9.82 2.41 -2.80
C THR A 160 9.88 3.23 -4.06
N TYR A 161 10.37 2.63 -5.14
CA TYR A 161 10.42 3.22 -6.47
C TYR A 161 9.45 2.45 -7.34
N ILE A 162 8.60 3.16 -8.07
CA ILE A 162 7.50 2.55 -8.82
C ILE A 162 7.46 3.18 -10.19
N ALA A 163 7.15 2.39 -11.20
CA ALA A 163 6.95 2.87 -12.56
C ALA A 163 5.69 2.26 -13.18
N GLY A 164 5.09 2.98 -14.12
CA GLY A 164 3.82 2.59 -14.72
C GLY A 164 3.44 3.43 -15.93
N GLY A 165 2.19 3.24 -16.39
CA GLY A 165 1.57 4.04 -17.44
C GLY A 165 0.43 4.89 -16.90
N THR A 166 0.21 6.05 -17.51
CA THR A 166 -0.90 6.95 -17.20
C THR A 166 -1.53 7.52 -18.46
N MET A 167 -2.87 7.58 -18.49
CA MET A 167 -3.64 8.39 -19.45
C MET A 167 -4.18 9.67 -18.81
N SER A 168 -3.86 9.91 -17.54
CA SER A 168 -4.45 10.96 -16.71
C SER A 168 -3.62 12.25 -16.78
N SER A 169 -4.22 13.33 -17.27
CA SER A 169 -3.60 14.67 -17.23
C SER A 169 -3.51 15.26 -15.82
N ASP A 170 -4.23 14.67 -14.87
CA ASP A 170 -4.27 15.01 -13.45
C ASP A 170 -3.60 13.95 -12.56
N PHE A 171 -2.72 13.12 -13.14
CA PHE A 171 -1.87 12.19 -12.38
C PHE A 171 -1.09 12.93 -11.28
N PRO A 172 -0.89 12.35 -10.09
CA PRO A 172 -0.26 13.02 -8.95
C PRO A 172 1.24 13.28 -9.17
N VAL A 173 1.55 14.37 -9.87
CA VAL A 173 2.91 14.85 -10.10
C VAL A 173 3.31 15.91 -9.06
N VAL A 174 4.55 15.83 -8.56
CA VAL A 174 5.10 16.82 -7.60
C VAL A 174 6.41 17.38 -8.14
N VAL A 175 7.36 16.51 -8.41
CA VAL A 175 8.65 16.78 -9.04
C VAL A 175 9.00 15.59 -9.91
N GLY A 176 9.57 15.80 -11.08
CA GLY A 176 9.80 14.71 -12.01
C GLY A 176 10.50 15.16 -13.30
N PRO A 177 10.82 14.20 -14.18
CA PRO A 177 11.42 14.48 -15.48
C PRO A 177 10.49 15.28 -16.40
N ASP A 178 9.18 15.06 -16.26
CA ASP A 178 8.10 15.80 -16.88
C ASP A 178 6.92 15.87 -15.88
N LEU A 179 6.19 16.97 -15.89
CA LEU A 179 5.02 17.22 -15.03
C LEU A 179 3.73 17.35 -15.84
N THR A 180 3.78 17.11 -17.14
CA THR A 180 2.64 17.21 -18.04
C THR A 180 2.44 15.90 -18.80
N GLN A 181 1.18 15.49 -18.94
CA GLN A 181 0.78 14.40 -19.82
C GLN A 181 0.68 14.93 -21.25
N ASN A 182 1.34 14.26 -22.19
CA ASN A 182 1.62 14.77 -23.53
C ASN A 182 0.85 14.01 -24.64
N GLY A 183 -0.29 13.38 -24.32
CA GLY A 183 -1.17 12.78 -25.32
C GLY A 183 -1.75 11.42 -24.93
N GLY A 184 -1.15 10.33 -25.43
CA GLY A 184 -1.65 8.97 -25.23
C GLY A 184 -1.33 8.43 -23.83
N ILE A 185 -0.72 7.25 -23.78
CA ILE A 185 -0.17 6.70 -22.54
C ILE A 185 1.22 7.30 -22.35
N ASP A 186 1.45 7.95 -21.22
CA ASP A 186 2.78 8.37 -20.79
C ASP A 186 3.32 7.44 -19.69
N GLY A 187 4.63 7.23 -19.70
CA GLY A 187 5.30 6.53 -18.62
C GLY A 187 5.51 7.45 -17.42
N TRP A 188 5.28 6.94 -16.22
CA TRP A 188 5.55 7.68 -14.98
C TRP A 188 6.53 6.93 -14.08
N VAL A 189 7.19 7.69 -13.20
CA VAL A 189 8.05 7.15 -12.13
C VAL A 189 7.77 7.90 -10.84
N ALA A 190 7.68 7.17 -9.74
CA ALA A 190 7.48 7.72 -8.41
C ALA A 190 8.48 7.14 -7.42
N LYS A 191 8.88 7.96 -6.43
CA LYS A 191 9.58 7.51 -5.23
C LYS A 191 8.68 7.81 -4.02
N LEU A 192 8.29 6.77 -3.30
CA LEU A 192 7.45 6.87 -2.11
C LEU A 192 8.26 6.56 -0.85
N ASP A 193 7.99 7.36 0.18
CA ASP A 193 8.37 7.06 1.55
C ASP A 193 7.25 6.26 2.20
N MET A 194 7.46 4.96 2.36
CA MET A 194 6.47 4.01 2.89
C MET A 194 6.87 3.53 4.29
N ARG A 195 7.48 4.43 5.07
CA ARG A 195 7.74 4.23 6.50
C ARG A 195 6.45 4.42 7.29
N GLU A 196 6.30 3.64 8.35
CA GLU A 196 5.29 3.91 9.39
C GLU A 196 5.38 5.38 9.83
N PRO A 197 4.25 6.10 9.97
CA PRO A 197 4.27 7.44 10.52
C PRO A 197 4.98 7.39 11.88
N THR A 198 6.18 7.96 11.97
CA THR A 198 6.83 8.09 13.27
C THR A 198 5.92 8.99 14.09
N ALA A 199 5.38 8.48 15.21
CA ALA A 199 4.74 9.33 16.19
C ALA A 199 5.64 10.54 16.41
N ILE A 200 5.09 11.75 16.29
CA ILE A 200 5.86 12.98 16.48
C ILE A 200 6.55 12.86 17.84
N SER A 201 7.87 12.68 17.82
CA SER A 201 8.68 12.76 19.02
C SER A 201 8.66 14.23 19.42
N VAL A 202 7.82 14.58 20.38
CA VAL A 202 7.79 15.93 20.98
C VAL A 202 9.10 16.24 21.74
N ASN A 203 10.03 15.28 21.81
CA ASN A 203 11.29 15.39 22.56
C ASN A 203 12.37 16.24 21.87
N SER A 204 12.13 16.79 20.67
CA SER A 204 13.07 17.73 20.03
C SER A 204 12.66 19.20 20.16
N MET A 205 11.59 19.52 20.88
CA MET A 205 11.33 20.90 21.33
C MET A 205 12.17 21.18 22.58
N THR A 206 13.48 21.36 22.42
CA THR A 206 14.25 22.09 23.43
C THR A 206 13.88 23.56 23.27
N ALA A 207 13.04 24.07 24.18
CA ALA A 207 12.77 25.51 24.30
C ALA A 207 14.11 26.27 24.29
N GLN A 208 14.24 27.25 23.41
CA GLN A 208 15.35 28.20 23.49
C GLN A 208 15.10 29.08 24.72
N PRO A 209 16.13 29.62 25.39
CA PRO A 209 15.97 30.38 26.63
C PRO A 209 15.09 31.65 26.51
N GLU A 210 14.74 32.05 25.29
CA GLU A 210 13.86 33.18 24.99
C GLU A 210 12.34 32.86 25.02
N ASP A 211 11.93 31.60 25.24
CA ASP A 211 10.52 31.20 25.36
C ASP A 211 9.89 31.61 26.72
N SER A 212 9.90 32.91 27.00
CA SER A 212 9.14 33.49 28.09
C SER A 212 7.64 33.39 27.82
N ILE A 213 6.89 33.00 28.85
CA ILE A 213 5.44 32.69 28.91
C ILE A 213 4.52 33.74 28.22
N GLY A 214 5.01 34.94 27.92
CA GLY A 214 4.26 36.00 27.24
C GLY A 214 3.91 35.73 25.77
N ALA A 215 4.69 34.91 25.04
CA ALA A 215 4.52 34.73 23.59
C ALA A 215 3.43 33.71 23.19
N PHE A 216 2.97 32.87 24.13
CA PHE A 216 2.05 31.75 23.85
C PHE A 216 0.62 31.93 24.38
N LEU A 217 0.35 33.01 25.11
CA LEU A 217 -1.00 33.32 25.62
C LEU A 217 -2.09 33.45 24.53
N PRO A 218 -1.84 33.98 23.31
CA PRO A 218 -2.89 34.07 22.28
C PRO A 218 -3.28 32.70 21.71
N TRP A 219 -2.34 31.77 21.63
CA TRP A 219 -2.53 30.46 20.99
C TRP A 219 -3.14 29.42 21.96
N LEU A 220 -2.80 29.50 23.25
CA LEU A 220 -3.40 28.64 24.28
C LEU A 220 -4.89 28.94 24.50
N ILE A 221 -5.29 30.22 24.40
CA ILE A 221 -6.70 30.65 24.54
C ILE A 221 -7.52 30.17 23.33
N LEU A 222 -6.94 30.14 22.13
CA LEU A 222 -7.62 29.64 20.93
C LEU A 222 -7.83 28.11 20.98
N LEU A 223 -6.83 27.35 21.43
CA LEU A 223 -6.90 25.89 21.56
C LEU A 223 -7.84 25.44 22.70
N ALA A 224 -7.81 26.12 23.85
CA ALA A 224 -8.75 25.85 24.95
C ALA A 224 -10.20 26.19 24.56
N GLY A 225 -10.41 27.27 23.79
CA GLY A 225 -11.74 27.65 23.28
C GLY A 225 -12.33 26.63 22.30
N LEU A 226 -11.51 26.09 21.39
CA LEU A 226 -11.95 25.09 20.41
C LEU A 226 -12.24 23.72 21.08
N LEU A 227 -11.45 23.34 22.08
CA LEU A 227 -11.66 22.10 22.85
C LEU A 227 -12.91 22.19 23.75
N LEU A 228 -13.17 23.34 24.37
CA LEU A 228 -14.39 23.55 25.16
C LEU A 228 -15.65 23.60 24.28
N ALA A 229 -15.58 24.18 23.07
CA ALA A 229 -16.70 24.22 22.14
C ALA A 229 -17.07 22.82 21.61
N THR A 230 -16.08 21.98 21.29
CA THR A 230 -16.30 20.60 20.84
C THR A 230 -16.82 19.70 21.97
N LEU A 231 -16.29 19.83 23.19
CA LEU A 231 -16.80 19.10 24.36
C LEU A 231 -18.22 19.54 24.75
N ALA A 232 -18.55 20.83 24.67
CA ALA A 232 -19.91 21.34 24.90
C ALA A 232 -20.90 20.87 23.83
N ALA A 233 -20.48 20.79 22.56
CA ALA A 233 -21.29 20.25 21.46
C ALA A 233 -21.53 18.74 21.60
N ALA A 234 -20.49 17.98 21.98
CA ALA A 234 -20.59 16.54 22.26
C ALA A 234 -21.49 16.25 23.47
N TRP A 235 -21.40 17.05 24.52
CA TRP A 235 -22.25 16.92 25.71
C TRP A 235 -23.72 17.27 25.42
N ARG A 236 -24.01 18.31 24.64
CA ARG A 236 -25.39 18.63 24.21
C ARG A 236 -26.00 17.52 23.35
N ARG A 237 -25.25 16.94 22.40
CA ARG A 237 -25.75 15.82 21.57
C ARG A 237 -26.06 14.56 22.39
N ARG A 238 -25.26 14.25 23.42
CA ARG A 238 -25.52 13.10 24.32
C ARG A 238 -26.75 13.28 25.19
N ARG A 239 -27.07 14.50 25.62
CA ARG A 239 -28.24 14.77 26.47
C ARG A 239 -29.57 14.55 25.74
N PHE A 240 -29.64 14.87 24.44
CA PHE A 240 -30.85 14.67 23.63
C PHE A 240 -31.11 13.21 23.21
N GLN A 241 -30.15 12.31 23.34
CA GLN A 241 -30.35 10.87 23.05
C GLN A 241 -30.75 10.05 24.28
N GLN A 242 -30.88 10.66 25.46
CA GLN A 242 -31.38 9.99 26.68
C GLN A 242 -32.82 10.36 27.05
N ASP A 243 -33.45 11.29 26.31
CA ASP A 243 -34.81 11.77 26.54
C ASP A 243 -35.81 11.36 25.43
N ILE A 244 -35.62 10.18 24.80
CA ILE A 244 -36.59 9.55 23.89
C ILE A 244 -36.80 8.09 24.28
#